data_AF-A0AAV2IK36-F1
#
_entry.id   AF-A0AAV2IK36-F1
#
_cell.length_a   1.000
_cell.length_b   1.000
_cell.length_c   1.000
_cell.angle_alpha   90.00
_cell.angle_beta   90.00
_cell.angle_gamma   90.00
#
_symmetry.space_group_name_H-M   'P 1'
#
loop_
_entity.id
_entity.type
_entity.pdbx_description
1 polymer ?
#
loop_
_entity_poly.entity_id
_entity_poly.type
_entity_poly.pdbx_seq_one_letter_code
_entity_poly.pdbx_strand_id
1 'polypeptide(L)'
;MRNIIVAALALFACVVAQPGGGGGNLDRIFNQYAGTDNQLTNAELNRFWLHFDDDGDGAVSKQEFDSGWRQENFPNPQNAPLFFLELDRVPDEVLNSQDFPHIFRLWDENGDGFVTEREFRFNWNAYFDD
;
A
#
# COMPACT_ATOMS: atom_id res chain seq x y z
N MET A 1 -31.62 33.69 -24.28
CA MET A 1 -32.20 32.44 -23.74
C MET A 1 -31.12 31.37 -23.87
N ARG A 2 -30.19 31.29 -22.91
CA ARG A 2 -30.12 30.38 -21.74
C ARG A 2 -30.22 28.87 -22.08
N ASN A 3 -29.03 28.25 -22.09
CA ASN A 3 -28.58 26.94 -21.61
C ASN A 3 -29.41 25.68 -21.87
N ILE A 4 -28.75 24.63 -22.38
CA ILE A 4 -28.74 23.32 -21.70
C ILE A 4 -27.32 22.71 -21.81
N ILE A 5 -26.57 22.73 -20.71
CA ILE A 5 -25.37 21.90 -20.49
C ILE A 5 -25.86 20.64 -19.78
N VAL A 6 -25.50 19.48 -20.32
CA VAL A 6 -25.70 18.16 -19.73
C VAL A 6 -24.74 18.03 -18.54
N ALA A 7 -25.27 17.85 -17.33
CA ALA A 7 -24.48 17.48 -16.16
C ALA A 7 -25.00 16.15 -15.63
N ALA A 8 -24.17 15.11 -15.76
CA ALA A 8 -24.42 13.78 -15.26
C ALA A 8 -24.44 13.81 -13.73
N LEU A 9 -25.54 13.31 -13.16
CA LEU A 9 -25.69 13.04 -11.73
C LEU A 9 -24.96 11.72 -11.42
N ALA A 10 -23.83 11.82 -10.72
CA ALA A 10 -23.25 10.70 -9.99
C ALA A 10 -23.04 11.15 -8.54
N LEU A 11 -24.06 10.93 -7.70
CA LEU A 11 -23.99 11.08 -6.26
C LEU A 11 -24.01 9.68 -5.66
N PHE A 12 -22.83 9.11 -5.47
CA PHE A 12 -22.60 8.04 -4.50
C PHE A 12 -21.38 8.41 -3.67
N ALA A 13 -21.60 9.25 -2.67
CA ALA A 13 -20.69 9.37 -1.54
C ALA A 13 -21.29 8.57 -0.38
N CYS A 14 -21.06 7.25 -0.38
CA CYS A 14 -21.05 6.52 0.87
C CYS A 14 -19.67 6.78 1.49
N VAL A 15 -19.54 7.89 2.22
CA VAL A 15 -18.47 8.01 3.20
C VAL A 15 -18.86 7.07 4.33
N VAL A 16 -18.35 5.84 4.27
CA VAL A 16 -18.28 4.99 5.44
C VAL A 16 -17.10 5.50 6.24
N ALA A 17 -17.37 6.30 7.26
CA ALA A 17 -16.38 6.60 8.28
C ALA A 17 -16.02 5.29 8.98
N GLN A 18 -14.80 4.78 8.80
CA GLN A 18 -14.29 3.68 9.61
C GLN A 18 -13.65 4.23 10.89
N PRO A 19 -13.97 3.65 12.06
CA PRO A 19 -13.53 4.16 13.34
C PRO A 19 -12.08 3.74 13.64
N GLY A 20 -11.23 4.73 13.91
CA GLY A 20 -10.11 4.69 14.86
C GLY A 20 -9.01 3.62 14.71
N GLY A 21 -7.82 4.05 14.28
CA GLY A 21 -6.55 3.36 14.51
C GLY A 21 -5.67 3.30 13.26
N GLY A 22 -4.58 4.08 13.19
CA GLY A 22 -3.51 3.91 12.19
C GLY A 22 -3.79 4.26 10.71
N GLY A 23 -5.03 4.17 10.24
CA GLY A 23 -5.37 4.21 8.80
C GLY A 23 -5.05 5.51 8.07
N GLY A 24 -5.02 6.66 8.75
CA GLY A 24 -4.82 7.96 8.07
C GLY A 24 -3.49 8.07 7.31
N ASN A 25 -2.42 7.47 7.84
CA ASN A 25 -1.13 7.45 7.15
C ASN A 25 -1.08 6.39 6.05
N LEU A 26 -1.72 5.25 6.25
CA LEU A 26 -1.83 4.20 5.23
C LEU A 26 -2.58 4.73 4.00
N ASP A 27 -3.71 5.38 4.22
CA ASP A 27 -4.55 5.97 3.17
C ASP A 27 -3.78 7.04 2.40
N ARG A 28 -3.03 7.88 3.13
CA ARG A 28 -2.19 8.91 2.54
C ARG A 28 -1.14 8.30 1.60
N ILE A 29 -0.41 7.28 2.05
CA ILE A 29 0.65 6.65 1.28
C ILE A 29 0.06 5.87 0.10
N PHE A 30 -1.01 5.10 0.31
CA PHE A 30 -1.71 4.41 -0.77
C PHE A 30 -2.11 5.39 -1.89
N ASN A 31 -2.81 6.47 -1.53
CA ASN A 31 -3.26 7.48 -2.49
C ASN A 31 -2.09 8.21 -3.17
N GLN A 32 -0.97 8.39 -2.47
CA GLN A 32 0.24 8.98 -3.06
C GLN A 32 0.78 8.15 -4.23
N TYR A 33 0.73 6.81 -4.13
CA TYR A 33 1.26 5.92 -5.17
C TYR A 33 0.22 5.51 -6.22
N ALA A 34 -1.06 5.35 -5.84
CA ALA A 34 -2.15 5.05 -6.77
C ALA A 34 -2.53 6.27 -7.63
N GLY A 35 -2.32 7.50 -7.14
CA GLY A 35 -2.69 8.69 -7.89
C GLY A 35 -4.21 8.81 -8.03
N THR A 36 -4.70 8.93 -9.27
CA THR A 36 -6.10 9.30 -9.55
C THR A 36 -7.03 8.13 -9.88
N ASP A 37 -6.49 6.95 -10.17
CA ASP A 37 -7.28 5.78 -10.56
C ASP A 37 -7.58 4.84 -9.37
N ASN A 38 -7.08 5.18 -8.17
CA ASN A 38 -7.26 4.47 -6.91
C ASN A 38 -6.88 2.98 -6.98
N GLN A 39 -5.93 2.64 -7.85
CA GLN A 39 -5.44 1.30 -8.04
C GLN A 39 -3.92 1.34 -8.13
N LEU A 40 -3.25 0.29 -7.67
CA LEU A 40 -1.81 0.16 -7.80
C LEU A 40 -1.50 -0.83 -8.92
N THR A 41 -0.79 -0.36 -9.94
CA THR A 41 -0.06 -1.27 -10.83
C THR A 41 1.10 -1.94 -10.10
N ASN A 42 1.70 -2.97 -10.70
CA ASN A 42 2.92 -3.59 -10.15
C ASN A 42 4.02 -2.55 -9.88
N ALA A 43 4.25 -1.63 -10.81
CA ALA A 43 5.26 -0.59 -10.64
C ALA A 43 4.94 0.39 -9.51
N GLU A 44 3.66 0.69 -9.27
CA GLU A 44 3.22 1.56 -8.17
C GLU A 44 3.32 0.88 -6.82
N LEU A 45 2.96 -0.41 -6.73
CA LEU A 45 3.16 -1.18 -5.51
C LEU A 45 4.66 -1.37 -5.19
N ASN A 46 5.51 -1.53 -6.21
CA ASN A 46 6.97 -1.57 -5.98
C ASN A 46 7.47 -0.24 -5.41
N ARG A 47 7.01 0.89 -5.95
CA ARG A 47 7.35 2.22 -5.44
C ARG A 47 6.80 2.47 -4.04
N PHE A 48 5.65 1.89 -3.70
CA PHE A 48 5.11 1.89 -2.34
C PHE A 48 6.08 1.23 -1.36
N TRP A 49 6.64 0.05 -1.69
CA TRP A 49 7.62 -0.59 -0.80
C TRP A 49 8.95 0.17 -0.74
N LEU A 50 9.40 0.73 -1.87
CA LEU A 50 10.58 1.61 -1.91
C LEU A 50 10.35 2.96 -1.20
N HIS A 51 9.16 3.25 -0.65
CA HIS A 51 8.97 4.37 0.28
C HIS A 51 9.89 4.27 1.50
N PHE A 52 10.24 3.03 1.89
CA PHE A 52 11.10 2.76 3.03
C PHE A 52 12.60 2.83 2.71
N ASP A 53 13.00 2.81 1.43
CA ASP A 53 14.39 2.90 0.98
C ASP A 53 14.92 4.33 1.26
N ASP A 54 15.63 4.50 2.38
CA ASP A 54 16.05 5.80 2.92
C ASP A 54 17.39 6.25 2.31
N ASP A 55 18.28 5.29 2.05
CA ASP A 55 19.59 5.56 1.46
C ASP A 55 19.61 5.56 -0.08
N GLY A 56 18.54 5.04 -0.70
CA GLY A 56 18.30 5.09 -2.14
C GLY A 56 19.12 4.06 -2.92
N ASP A 57 19.55 2.97 -2.30
CA ASP A 57 20.30 1.91 -2.96
C ASP A 57 19.44 0.98 -3.84
N GLY A 58 18.11 1.16 -3.79
CA GLY A 58 17.14 0.40 -4.57
C GLY A 58 16.64 -0.87 -3.88
N ALA A 59 17.03 -1.09 -2.62
CA ALA A 59 16.56 -2.17 -1.76
C ALA A 59 16.18 -1.61 -0.39
N VAL A 60 15.18 -2.20 0.25
CA VAL A 60 14.82 -1.83 1.62
C VAL A 60 15.51 -2.79 2.57
N SER A 61 16.45 -2.29 3.34
CA SER A 61 17.04 -3.04 4.45
C SER A 61 16.06 -3.22 5.61
N LYS A 62 16.32 -4.21 6.46
CA LYS A 62 15.53 -4.41 7.69
C LYS A 62 15.48 -3.18 8.60
N GLN A 63 16.57 -2.42 8.67
CA GLN A 63 16.65 -1.22 9.51
C GLN A 63 15.79 -0.09 8.96
N GLU A 64 15.81 0.10 7.65
CA GLU A 64 14.98 1.07 6.93
C GLU A 64 13.51 0.75 7.08
N PHE A 65 13.13 -0.52 6.86
CA PHE A 65 11.77 -0.98 7.08
C PHE A 65 11.30 -0.71 8.52
N ASP A 66 12.08 -1.14 9.54
CA ASP A 66 11.71 -0.96 10.96
C ASP A 66 11.57 0.52 11.35
N SER A 67 12.49 1.36 10.87
CA SER A 67 12.51 2.80 11.13
C SER A 67 11.35 3.50 10.44
N GLY A 68 11.17 3.26 9.14
CA GLY A 68 10.11 3.88 8.37
C GLY A 68 8.72 3.42 8.82
N TRP A 69 8.54 2.16 9.20
CA TRP A 69 7.27 1.67 9.76
C TRP A 69 6.84 2.44 11.01
N ARG A 70 7.79 2.75 11.90
CA ARG A 70 7.55 3.59 13.09
C ARG A 70 7.30 5.04 12.74
N GLN A 71 8.06 5.59 11.80
CA GLN A 71 7.91 6.98 11.36
C GLN A 71 6.53 7.21 10.73
N GLU A 72 6.04 6.23 9.96
CA GLU A 72 4.69 6.24 9.40
C GLU A 72 3.60 5.95 10.41
N ASN A 73 3.96 5.67 11.67
CA ASN A 73 3.03 5.37 12.76
C ASN A 73 2.05 4.25 12.36
N PHE A 74 2.56 3.23 11.66
CA PHE A 74 1.79 2.06 11.29
C PHE A 74 1.54 1.14 12.49
N PRO A 75 0.50 0.28 12.42
CA PRO A 75 0.14 -0.63 13.52
C PRO A 75 1.29 -1.56 13.90
N ASN A 76 1.26 -2.04 15.15
CA ASN A 76 2.17 -3.07 15.65
C ASN A 76 3.67 -2.82 15.34
N PRO A 77 4.23 -1.64 15.62
CA PRO A 77 5.62 -1.32 15.25
C PRO A 77 6.64 -2.29 15.83
N GLN A 78 6.38 -2.86 17.00
CA GLN A 78 7.21 -3.90 17.62
C GLN A 78 7.34 -5.17 16.77
N ASN A 79 6.39 -5.43 15.86
CA ASN A 79 6.36 -6.58 14.96
C ASN A 79 6.96 -6.27 13.59
N ALA A 80 7.36 -5.03 13.30
CA ALA A 80 7.98 -4.68 12.01
C ALA A 80 9.14 -5.61 11.60
N PRO A 81 10.02 -6.07 12.50
CA PRO A 81 11.05 -7.06 12.16
C PRO A 81 10.50 -8.41 11.68
N LEU A 82 9.29 -8.82 12.11
CA LEU A 82 8.61 -10.04 11.65
C LEU A 82 7.91 -9.81 10.32
N PHE A 83 7.29 -8.65 10.13
CA PHE A 83 6.66 -8.25 8.87
C PHE A 83 7.67 -8.22 7.72
N PHE A 84 8.87 -7.70 7.98
CA PHE A 84 9.97 -7.75 7.03
C PHE A 84 10.26 -9.19 6.58
N LEU A 85 10.38 -10.13 7.51
CA LEU A 85 10.68 -11.54 7.19
C LEU A 85 9.55 -12.22 6.38
N GLU A 86 8.30 -11.80 6.56
CA GLU A 86 7.18 -12.34 5.78
C GLU A 86 7.16 -11.80 4.34
N LEU A 87 7.60 -10.55 4.17
CA LEU A 87 7.71 -9.88 2.87
C LEU A 87 8.96 -10.29 2.08
N ASP A 88 10.03 -10.72 2.74
CA ASP A 88 11.27 -11.22 2.14
C ASP A 88 11.01 -12.61 1.48
N ARG A 89 10.53 -12.60 0.24
CA ARG A 89 10.08 -13.80 -0.48
C ARG A 89 11.25 -14.53 -1.11
N VAL A 90 12.32 -13.81 -1.40
CA VAL A 90 13.62 -14.33 -1.83
C VAL A 90 14.60 -14.10 -0.69
N PRO A 91 14.77 -15.05 0.25
CA PRO A 91 15.39 -14.83 1.56
C PRO A 91 16.87 -14.42 1.47
N ASP A 92 17.11 -13.14 1.22
CA ASP A 92 18.42 -12.50 1.05
C ASP A 92 18.59 -11.27 1.95
N GLU A 93 17.66 -11.09 2.90
CA GLU A 93 17.65 -10.06 3.94
C GLU A 93 17.50 -8.62 3.43
N VAL A 94 16.92 -8.44 2.23
CA VAL A 94 16.50 -7.15 1.69
C VAL A 94 15.14 -7.28 1.01
N LEU A 95 14.34 -6.22 0.95
CA LEU A 95 13.15 -6.20 0.10
C LEU A 95 13.47 -5.44 -1.18
N ASN A 96 13.41 -6.12 -2.32
CA ASN A 96 13.78 -5.52 -3.59
C ASN A 96 12.91 -6.02 -4.76
N SER A 97 13.34 -5.69 -5.99
CA SER A 97 12.65 -6.08 -7.23
C SER A 97 12.42 -7.59 -7.42
N GLN A 98 13.14 -8.44 -6.67
CA GLN A 98 12.97 -9.88 -6.66
C GLN A 98 11.79 -10.32 -5.79
N ASP A 99 11.46 -9.59 -4.73
CA ASP A 99 10.34 -9.88 -3.81
C ASP A 99 9.01 -9.30 -4.28
N PHE A 100 9.04 -8.04 -4.74
CA PHE A 100 7.82 -7.29 -5.00
C PHE A 100 6.86 -7.95 -6.00
N PRO A 101 7.30 -8.65 -7.06
CA PRO A 101 6.40 -9.41 -7.93
C PRO A 101 5.67 -10.56 -7.22
N HIS A 102 6.27 -11.17 -6.18
CA HIS A 102 5.61 -12.18 -5.36
C HIS A 102 4.56 -11.54 -4.46
N ILE A 103 4.88 -10.42 -3.82
CA ILE A 103 3.95 -9.66 -2.98
C ILE A 103 2.76 -9.18 -3.82
N PHE A 104 3.02 -8.60 -5.00
CA PHE A 104 1.98 -8.14 -5.90
C PHE A 104 0.96 -9.25 -6.24
N ARG A 105 1.44 -10.44 -6.58
CA ARG A 105 0.55 -11.59 -6.89
C ARG A 105 -0.29 -12.06 -5.71
N LEU A 106 0.17 -11.84 -4.47
CA LEU A 106 -0.61 -12.15 -3.28
C LEU A 106 -1.72 -11.12 -3.07
N TRP A 107 -1.47 -9.86 -3.46
CA TRP A 107 -2.38 -8.74 -3.20
C TRP A 107 -3.37 -8.52 -4.35
N ASP A 108 -2.99 -8.84 -5.60
CA ASP A 108 -3.87 -8.90 -6.77
C ASP A 108 -4.74 -10.17 -6.72
N GLU A 109 -5.78 -10.14 -5.87
CA GLU A 109 -6.62 -11.30 -5.55
C GLU A 109 -7.35 -11.89 -6.76
N ASN A 110 -7.78 -11.02 -7.68
CA ASN A 110 -8.57 -11.41 -8.84
C ASN A 110 -7.70 -11.66 -10.09
N GLY A 111 -6.42 -11.28 -10.06
CA GLY A 111 -5.45 -11.48 -11.13
C GLY A 111 -5.64 -10.56 -12.32
N ASP A 112 -6.26 -9.38 -12.13
CA ASP A 112 -6.54 -8.44 -13.21
C ASP A 112 -5.36 -7.51 -13.54
N GLY A 113 -4.26 -7.61 -12.78
CA GLY A 113 -3.06 -6.81 -12.96
C GLY A 113 -3.07 -5.49 -12.20
N PHE A 114 -4.06 -5.26 -11.33
CA PHE A 114 -4.16 -4.10 -10.46
C PHE A 114 -4.47 -4.53 -9.02
N VAL A 115 -3.94 -3.79 -8.05
CA VAL A 115 -4.34 -3.91 -6.66
C VAL A 115 -5.23 -2.74 -6.32
N THR A 116 -6.52 -3.00 -6.17
CA THR A 116 -7.52 -2.02 -5.72
C THR A 116 -7.32 -1.64 -4.25
N GLU A 117 -7.85 -0.50 -3.83
CA GLU A 117 -7.83 -0.11 -2.40
C GLU A 117 -8.43 -1.20 -1.49
N ARG A 118 -9.48 -1.87 -1.94
CA ARG A 118 -10.11 -3.00 -1.24
C ARG A 118 -9.11 -4.13 -1.00
N GLU A 119 -8.44 -4.59 -2.06
CA GLU A 119 -7.46 -5.68 -2.00
C GLU A 119 -6.26 -5.31 -1.13
N PHE A 120 -5.78 -4.08 -1.31
CA PHE A 120 -4.69 -3.53 -0.53
C PHE A 120 -5.02 -3.55 0.96
N ARG A 121 -6.19 -3.02 1.37
CA ARG A 121 -6.60 -2.99 2.78
C ARG A 121 -6.86 -4.38 3.35
N PHE A 122 -7.48 -5.27 2.57
CA PHE A 122 -7.74 -6.63 3.01
C PHE A 122 -6.43 -7.35 3.34
N ASN A 123 -5.46 -7.30 2.43
CA ASN A 123 -4.14 -7.90 2.64
C ASN A 123 -3.36 -7.16 3.74
N TRP A 124 -3.36 -5.82 3.77
CA TRP A 124 -2.70 -5.05 4.82
C TRP A 124 -3.14 -5.49 6.22
N ASN A 125 -4.45 -5.58 6.43
CA ASN A 125 -4.99 -5.95 7.73
C ASN A 125 -4.60 -7.38 8.11
N ALA A 126 -4.71 -8.31 7.16
CA ALA A 126 -4.38 -9.72 7.37
C ALA A 126 -2.91 -9.97 7.73
N TYR A 127 -1.99 -9.15 7.21
CA TYR A 127 -0.56 -9.31 7.49
C TYR A 127 -0.07 -8.48 8.67
N PHE A 128 -0.64 -7.30 8.92
CA PHE A 128 0.01 -6.28 9.75
C PHE A 128 -0.83 -5.71 10.89
N ASP A 129 -2.16 -5.81 10.83
CA ASP A 129 -3.07 -5.14 11.78
C ASP A 129 -3.77 -6.11 12.75
N ASP A 130 -3.89 -7.40 12.40
CA ASP A 130 -4.52 -8.44 13.24
C ASP A 130 -3.65 -8.89 14.45
#